data_AF-A0A6B3CTZ9-F1
#
_entry.id   AF-A0A6B3CTZ9-F1
#
_cell.length_a   1.000
_cell.length_b   1.000
_cell.length_c   1.000
_cell.angle_alpha   90.00
_cell.angle_beta   90.00
_cell.angle_gamma   90.00
#
_symmetry.space_group_name_H-M   'P 1'
#
loop_
_entity.id
_entity.type
_entity.pdbx_description
1 polymer ?
#
loop_
_entity_poly.entity_id
_entity_poly.type
_entity_poly.pdbx_seq_one_letter_code
_entity_poly.pdbx_strand_id
1 'polypeptide(L)'
;GGTTPTQSQSTEPSPSASDDDAEKEVDLPSADAKAMRLGGPASLASDVEGAESDGGVYVANLNQPGASVTWTVNGIPEDGLYTLFTTYSAAGEDQSMTLTVNGKEFGSKLNLGNFAQAKDG
;
A
#
# COMPACT_ATOMS: atom_id res chain seq x y z
N GLY A 1 55.45 -6.06 -38.93
CA GLY A 1 55.53 -5.17 -37.75
C GLY A 1 54.84 -3.86 -38.08
N GLY A 2 53.98 -3.39 -37.17
CA GLY A 2 53.41 -2.02 -37.07
C GLY A 2 52.35 -1.65 -38.13
N THR A 3 51.23 -0.99 -37.85
CA THR A 3 50.74 -0.28 -36.66
C THR A 3 49.20 -0.20 -36.68
N THR A 4 48.59 -0.30 -35.50
CA THR A 4 47.15 -0.22 -35.20
C THR A 4 46.70 1.24 -35.10
N PRO A 5 45.51 1.65 -35.58
CA PRO A 5 44.91 2.93 -35.19
C PRO A 5 44.24 2.79 -33.81
N THR A 6 44.60 3.70 -32.90
CA THR A 6 44.00 3.84 -31.57
C THR A 6 42.69 4.62 -31.68
N GLN A 7 41.60 4.09 -31.12
CA GLN A 7 40.42 4.88 -30.79
C GLN A 7 40.18 4.74 -29.29
N SER A 8 40.60 5.76 -28.56
CA SER A 8 40.19 5.99 -27.17
C SER A 8 38.84 6.70 -27.19
N GLN A 9 37.84 6.16 -26.51
CA GLN A 9 36.92 6.97 -25.72
C GLN A 9 36.30 6.09 -24.62
N SER A 10 36.78 6.35 -23.41
CA SER A 10 36.20 5.86 -22.17
C SER A 10 34.92 6.64 -21.90
N THR A 11 33.83 5.95 -21.63
CA THR A 11 32.67 6.48 -20.90
C THR A 11 32.12 5.34 -20.07
N GLU A 12 32.91 4.95 -19.07
CA GLU A 12 32.37 4.17 -17.96
C GLU A 12 31.31 5.05 -17.26
N PRO A 13 30.08 4.57 -17.05
CA PRO A 13 29.09 5.35 -16.31
C PRO A 13 29.64 5.57 -14.90
N SER A 14 29.82 6.84 -14.52
CA SER A 14 30.10 7.18 -13.13
C SER A 14 28.88 6.74 -12.31
N PRO A 15 29.02 5.85 -11.32
CA PRO A 15 27.94 5.65 -10.37
C PRO A 15 27.75 7.00 -9.68
N SER A 16 26.56 7.60 -9.85
CA SER A 16 26.10 8.62 -8.92
C SER A 16 26.18 7.99 -7.54
N ALA A 17 26.99 8.57 -6.66
CA ALA A 17 26.89 8.30 -5.23
C ALA A 17 25.45 8.60 -4.86
N SER A 18 24.65 7.53 -4.74
CA SER A 18 23.49 7.59 -3.88
C SER A 18 24.11 7.69 -2.50
N ASP A 19 23.97 8.85 -1.86
CA ASP A 19 24.27 8.99 -0.45
C ASP A 19 23.59 7.81 0.26
N ASP A 20 24.43 6.86 0.66
CA ASP A 20 24.11 5.70 1.47
C ASP A 20 23.89 6.22 2.90
N ASP A 21 22.93 7.13 3.06
CA ASP A 21 22.25 7.25 4.34
C ASP A 21 21.32 6.05 4.36
N ALA A 22 21.86 4.93 4.83
CA ALA A 22 21.08 3.75 5.16
C ALA A 22 20.01 4.21 6.17
N GLU A 23 18.85 4.60 5.64
CA GLU A 23 17.68 5.00 6.39
C GLU A 23 17.51 3.95 7.47
N LYS A 24 17.73 4.32 8.74
CA LYS A 24 17.46 3.40 9.85
C LYS A 24 16.05 2.90 9.65
N GLU A 25 15.87 1.58 9.58
CA GLU A 25 14.55 0.96 9.46
C GLU A 25 13.70 1.49 10.62
N VAL A 26 12.80 2.43 10.30
CA VAL A 26 11.91 3.02 11.28
C VAL A 26 10.70 2.11 11.38
N ASP A 27 10.41 1.65 12.59
CA ASP A 27 9.21 0.87 12.86
C ASP A 27 7.99 1.76 12.64
N LEU A 28 7.26 1.52 11.55
CA LEU A 28 6.05 2.24 11.21
C LEU A 28 4.83 1.48 11.71
N PRO A 29 3.80 2.18 12.21
CA PRO A 29 2.60 1.55 12.72
C PRO A 29 1.83 0.81 11.62
N SER A 30 1.48 -0.44 11.90
CA SER A 30 0.49 -1.22 11.14
C SER A 30 -0.84 -1.27 11.89
N ALA A 31 -1.93 -1.57 11.17
CA ALA A 31 -3.26 -1.69 11.74
C ALA A 31 -3.84 -3.07 11.45
N ASP A 32 -4.26 -3.77 12.51
CA ASP A 32 -4.98 -5.04 12.40
C ASP A 32 -6.47 -4.80 12.14
N ALA A 33 -7.08 -5.58 11.24
CA ALA A 33 -8.49 -5.45 10.89
C ALA A 33 -9.42 -5.50 12.12
N LYS A 34 -9.11 -6.31 13.14
CA LYS A 34 -9.91 -6.43 14.37
C LYS A 34 -9.86 -5.17 15.24
N ALA A 35 -8.82 -4.36 15.11
CA ALA A 35 -8.64 -3.11 15.86
C ALA A 35 -9.33 -1.91 15.18
N MET A 36 -9.84 -2.08 13.96
CA MET A 36 -10.47 -1.01 13.21
C MET A 36 -11.92 -0.78 13.65
N ARG A 37 -12.35 0.48 13.61
CA ARG A 37 -13.74 0.87 13.86
C ARG A 37 -14.52 0.73 12.55
N LEU A 38 -15.52 -0.15 12.56
CA LEU A 38 -16.39 -0.37 11.42
C LEU A 38 -17.63 0.52 11.50
N GLY A 39 -18.07 1.02 10.35
CA GLY A 39 -19.27 1.84 10.22
C GLY A 39 -20.16 1.36 9.07
N GLY A 40 -21.45 1.65 9.19
CA GLY A 40 -22.46 1.21 8.23
C GLY A 40 -22.54 -0.32 8.15
N PRO A 41 -22.66 -0.90 6.93
CA PRO A 41 -22.77 -2.35 6.73
C PRO A 41 -21.43 -3.12 6.80
N ALA A 42 -20.30 -2.47 7.08
CA ALA A 42 -19.01 -3.14 7.20
C ALA A 42 -19.01 -4.13 8.37
N SER A 43 -18.38 -5.30 8.18
CA SER A 43 -18.32 -6.37 9.19
C SER A 43 -16.98 -7.10 9.17
N LEU A 44 -16.63 -7.79 10.26
CA LEU A 44 -15.48 -8.72 10.26
C LEU A 44 -15.90 -10.09 9.70
N ALA A 45 -14.98 -10.73 8.99
CA ALA A 45 -15.15 -12.07 8.41
C ALA A 45 -13.81 -12.82 8.41
N SER A 46 -13.85 -14.12 8.18
CA SER A 46 -12.66 -15.00 8.17
C SER A 46 -12.86 -16.27 7.34
N ASP A 47 -13.87 -16.28 6.47
CA ASP A 47 -14.22 -17.43 5.62
C ASP A 47 -13.31 -17.58 4.40
N VAL A 48 -12.63 -16.50 4.00
CA VAL A 48 -11.59 -16.52 2.96
C VAL A 48 -10.21 -16.65 3.61
N GLU A 49 -9.49 -17.71 3.26
CA GLU A 49 -8.12 -17.95 3.71
C GLU A 49 -7.13 -16.94 3.09
N GLY A 50 -6.05 -16.63 3.82
CA GLY A 50 -4.95 -15.79 3.32
C GLY A 50 -4.99 -14.32 3.72
N ALA A 51 -5.96 -13.91 4.54
CA ALA A 51 -5.94 -12.57 5.13
C ALA A 51 -4.75 -12.39 6.09
N GLU A 52 -4.05 -11.26 5.99
CA GLU A 52 -2.81 -10.99 6.73
C GLU A 52 -3.02 -10.60 8.20
N SER A 53 -4.21 -10.13 8.57
CA SER A 53 -4.49 -9.80 9.98
C SER A 53 -4.52 -11.05 10.84
N ASP A 54 -4.29 -10.87 12.13
CA ASP A 54 -4.21 -11.97 13.09
C ASP A 54 -5.44 -12.88 13.00
N GLY A 55 -5.21 -14.20 12.96
CA GLY A 55 -6.28 -15.20 12.85
C GLY A 55 -7.02 -15.22 11.52
N GLY A 56 -6.48 -14.61 10.46
CA GLY A 56 -7.08 -14.64 9.11
C GLY A 56 -8.35 -13.81 8.99
N VAL A 57 -8.48 -12.76 9.79
CA VAL A 57 -9.67 -11.89 9.79
C VAL A 57 -9.52 -10.76 8.76
N TYR A 58 -10.62 -10.36 8.13
CA TYR A 58 -10.67 -9.20 7.25
C TYR A 58 -11.97 -8.42 7.43
N VAL A 59 -12.02 -7.21 6.87
CA VAL A 59 -13.24 -6.40 6.81
C VAL A 59 -14.00 -6.72 5.51
N ALA A 60 -15.20 -7.27 5.65
CA ALA A 60 -16.14 -7.55 4.58
C ALA A 60 -17.15 -6.41 4.37
N ASN A 61 -17.88 -6.49 3.26
CA ASN A 61 -18.98 -5.57 2.90
C ASN A 61 -18.56 -4.10 2.72
N LEU A 62 -17.28 -3.82 2.46
CA LEU A 62 -16.79 -2.46 2.19
C LEU A 62 -17.22 -1.89 0.83
N ASN A 63 -17.76 -2.72 -0.07
CA ASN A 63 -18.32 -2.30 -1.36
C ASN A 63 -19.79 -1.82 -1.25
N GLN A 64 -20.39 -1.84 -0.07
CA GLN A 64 -21.76 -1.41 0.13
C GLN A 64 -21.84 0.10 0.44
N PRO A 65 -22.87 0.81 -0.07
CA PRO A 65 -23.06 2.22 0.24
C PRO A 65 -23.12 2.48 1.77
N GLY A 66 -22.36 3.48 2.22
CA GLY A 66 -22.27 3.84 3.63
C GLY A 66 -21.34 2.96 4.47
N ALA A 67 -20.68 1.96 3.88
CA ALA A 67 -19.63 1.20 4.56
C ALA A 67 -18.40 2.09 4.81
N SER A 68 -17.83 1.98 6.00
CA SER A 68 -16.60 2.70 6.33
C SER A 68 -15.75 1.90 7.28
N VAL A 69 -14.44 2.08 7.16
CA VAL A 69 -13.45 1.62 8.14
C VAL A 69 -12.67 2.83 8.65
N THR A 70 -12.41 2.89 9.94
CA THR A 70 -11.64 3.97 10.57
C THR A 70 -10.64 3.37 11.54
N TRP A 71 -9.37 3.76 11.40
CA TRP A 71 -8.30 3.37 12.30
C TRP A 71 -7.59 4.62 12.83
N THR A 72 -6.90 4.47 13.96
CA THR A 72 -6.05 5.53 14.52
C THR A 72 -4.60 5.10 14.38
N VAL A 73 -3.81 5.92 13.70
CA VAL A 73 -2.37 5.70 13.55
C VAL A 73 -1.65 6.47 14.65
N ASN A 74 -0.95 5.74 15.52
CA ASN A 74 -0.14 6.31 16.60
C ASN A 74 1.33 5.96 16.35
N GLY A 75 2.26 6.71 16.95
CA GLY A 75 3.69 6.39 16.85
C GLY A 75 4.33 6.80 15.53
N ILE A 76 3.78 7.80 14.84
CA ILE A 76 4.45 8.42 13.70
C ILE A 76 5.67 9.18 14.23
N PRO A 77 6.89 8.83 13.78
CA PRO A 77 8.14 9.31 14.38
C PRO A 77 8.38 10.79 14.10
N GLU A 78 8.06 11.23 12.87
CA GLU A 78 8.32 12.59 12.39
C GLU A 78 7.20 13.07 11.45
N ASP A 79 7.00 14.38 11.39
CA ASP A 79 6.08 14.97 10.43
C ASP A 79 6.62 14.81 9.00
N GLY A 80 5.75 14.44 8.05
CA GLY A 80 6.19 14.25 6.67
C GLY A 80 5.19 13.53 5.79
N LEU A 81 5.66 13.17 4.59
CA LEU A 81 4.90 12.34 3.67
C LEU A 81 5.09 10.87 4.03
N TYR A 82 3.98 10.15 4.10
CA TYR A 82 3.96 8.71 4.31
C TYR A 82 3.19 8.03 3.19
N THR A 83 3.59 6.79 2.89
CA THR A 83 2.88 5.91 1.97
C THR A 83 1.97 4.98 2.77
N LEU A 84 0.68 4.98 2.47
CA LEU A 84 -0.25 3.99 3.02
C LEU A 84 -0.24 2.75 2.12
N PHE A 85 0.21 1.62 2.67
CA PHE A 85 0.03 0.32 2.05
C PHE A 85 -1.28 -0.29 2.53
N THR A 86 -2.10 -0.76 1.61
CA THR A 86 -3.37 -1.43 1.90
C THR A 86 -3.38 -2.79 1.24
N THR A 87 -3.46 -3.84 2.03
CA THR A 87 -3.74 -5.19 1.52
C THR A 87 -5.24 -5.37 1.42
N TYR A 88 -5.70 -5.85 0.26
CA TYR A 88 -7.10 -6.09 -0.01
C TYR A 88 -7.26 -7.25 -1.00
N SER A 89 -8.49 -7.75 -1.08
CA SER A 89 -8.94 -8.62 -2.16
C SER A 89 -10.12 -7.96 -2.86
N ALA A 90 -10.12 -8.07 -4.19
CA ALA A 90 -11.22 -7.62 -5.04
C ALA A 90 -11.46 -8.70 -6.10
N ALA A 91 -12.72 -8.90 -6.45
CA ALA A 91 -13.19 -9.80 -7.49
C ALA A 91 -14.24 -9.07 -8.33
N GLY A 92 -14.41 -9.47 -9.58
CA GLY A 92 -15.34 -8.80 -10.50
C GLY A 92 -14.80 -7.46 -10.99
N GLU A 93 -15.64 -6.43 -10.92
CA GLU A 93 -15.33 -5.07 -11.38
C GLU A 93 -14.32 -4.35 -10.47
N ASP A 94 -13.52 -3.45 -11.05
CA ASP A 94 -12.58 -2.62 -10.30
C ASP A 94 -13.28 -1.78 -9.24
N GLN A 95 -12.72 -1.76 -8.03
CA GLN A 95 -13.27 -1.02 -6.90
C GLN A 95 -12.42 0.21 -6.57
N SER A 96 -13.03 1.17 -5.90
CA SER A 96 -12.32 2.31 -5.32
C SER A 96 -13.06 2.84 -4.10
N MET A 97 -12.34 3.44 -3.17
CA MET A 97 -12.91 4.03 -1.96
C MET A 97 -12.41 5.46 -1.73
N THR A 98 -13.23 6.30 -1.12
CA THR A 98 -12.77 7.59 -0.61
C THR A 98 -11.91 7.37 0.63
N LEU A 99 -10.72 7.96 0.66
CA LEU A 99 -9.85 7.98 1.84
C LEU A 99 -9.88 9.38 2.44
N THR A 100 -10.03 9.48 3.76
CA THR A 100 -9.84 10.74 4.48
C THR A 100 -8.76 10.58 5.53
N VAL A 101 -7.90 11.58 5.66
CA VAL A 101 -6.85 11.65 6.68
C VAL A 101 -7.20 12.81 7.60
N ASN A 102 -7.53 12.51 8.87
CA ASN A 102 -7.95 13.49 9.86
C ASN A 102 -9.10 14.39 9.35
N GLY A 103 -10.08 13.80 8.66
CA GLY A 103 -11.24 14.49 8.10
C GLY A 103 -10.99 15.22 6.79
N LYS A 104 -9.76 15.22 6.26
CA LYS A 104 -9.45 15.80 4.95
C LYS A 104 -9.44 14.71 3.89
N GLU A 105 -10.18 14.90 2.81
CA GLU A 105 -10.16 13.96 1.68
C GLU A 105 -8.76 13.88 1.05
N PHE A 106 -8.28 12.65 0.87
CA PHE A 106 -7.06 12.33 0.14
C PHE A 106 -7.35 12.41 -1.35
N GLY A 107 -6.47 13.09 -2.09
CA GLY A 107 -6.74 13.60 -3.44
C GLY A 107 -7.45 12.62 -4.38
N SER A 108 -6.75 11.56 -4.81
CA SER A 108 -7.39 10.48 -5.55
C SER A 108 -8.04 9.49 -4.60
N LYS A 109 -9.17 8.91 -5.00
CA LYS A 109 -9.72 7.72 -4.33
C LYS A 109 -8.63 6.65 -4.16
N LEU A 110 -8.74 5.88 -3.09
CA LEU A 110 -7.94 4.69 -2.89
C LEU A 110 -8.29 3.68 -4.00
N ASN A 111 -7.28 3.31 -4.78
CA ASN A 111 -7.42 2.36 -5.87
C ASN A 111 -7.45 0.94 -5.31
N LEU A 112 -8.59 0.25 -5.49
CA LEU A 112 -8.82 -1.13 -5.06
C LEU A 112 -9.21 -2.00 -6.26
N GLY A 113 -8.55 -1.76 -7.39
CA GLY A 113 -8.79 -2.48 -8.64
C GLY A 113 -8.58 -3.99 -8.51
N ASN A 114 -9.24 -4.76 -9.35
CA ASN A 114 -9.08 -6.20 -9.40
C ASN A 114 -7.81 -6.57 -10.18
N PHE A 115 -6.65 -6.29 -9.58
CA PHE A 115 -5.35 -6.56 -10.21
C PHE A 115 -5.06 -8.06 -10.37
N ALA A 116 -5.70 -8.91 -9.56
CA ALA A 116 -5.62 -10.35 -9.69
C ALA A 116 -6.48 -10.91 -10.84
N GLN A 117 -7.33 -10.08 -11.47
CA GLN A 117 -8.29 -10.49 -12.49
C GLN A 117 -9.19 -11.65 -12.02
N ALA A 118 -9.54 -11.66 -10.74
CA ALA A 118 -10.40 -12.66 -10.14
C ALA A 118 -11.82 -12.52 -10.70
N LYS A 119 -12.45 -13.63 -11.08
CA LYS A 119 -13.86 -13.62 -11.51
C LYS A 119 -14.77 -13.33 -10.32
N ASP A 120 -15.95 -12.79 -10.58
CA ASP A 120 -17.01 -12.77 -9.57
C ASP A 120 -17.24 -14.18 -9.03
N GLY A 121 -17.29 -14.28 -7.70
CA GLY A 121 -17.48 -15.51 -6.95
C GLY A 121 -18.91 -16.01 -6.95
#